data_AF-K2JMI7-F1
#
_entry.id   AF-K2JMI7-F1
#
_cell.length_a   1.000
_cell.length_b   1.000
_cell.length_c   1.000
_cell.angle_alpha   90.00
_cell.angle_beta   90.00
_cell.angle_gamma   90.00
#
_symmetry.space_group_name_H-M   'P 1'
#
loop_
_entity.id
_entity.type
_entity.pdbx_description
1 polymer ?
#
loop_
_entity_poly.entity_id
_entity_poly.type
_entity_poly.pdbx_seq_one_letter_code
_entity_poly.pdbx_strand_id
1 'polypeptide(L)'
;MASLLVGVQVPHYVDQYQQRIDAHLIEVGIHLKGFQAIADQFYDGDLDQLIAYHEQSQDDVFAAEAKPLRQMQQRFQYLQQQQQALQTHLAGQIQHIIGHPDRDILRETWRQYKAVVPLTGEAIGAGFIIAFLLLLIVECVCFVPRRRLRRNREKRLFQSDSKLL
;
A
#
# COMPACT_ATOMS: atom_id res chain seq x y z
N MET A 1 -0.30 11.03 -24.20
CA MET A 1 -0.49 11.24 -22.74
C MET A 1 -1.40 10.16 -22.12
N ALA A 2 -2.56 9.84 -22.70
CA ALA A 2 -3.48 8.82 -22.15
C ALA A 2 -2.90 7.40 -22.06
N SER A 3 -2.08 6.98 -23.03
CA SER A 3 -1.47 5.64 -23.06
C SER A 3 -0.41 5.40 -21.98
N LEU A 4 0.28 6.44 -21.52
CA LEU A 4 1.25 6.34 -20.43
C LEU A 4 0.56 6.15 -19.07
N LEU A 5 -0.57 6.83 -18.86
CA LEU A 5 -1.37 6.71 -17.64
C LEU A 5 -1.94 5.30 -17.48
N VAL A 6 -2.47 4.70 -18.55
CA VAL A 6 -2.99 3.31 -18.50
C VAL A 6 -1.90 2.32 -18.10
N GLY A 7 -0.66 2.52 -18.55
CA GLY A 7 0.48 1.66 -18.20
C GLY A 7 0.88 1.69 -16.72
N VAL A 8 0.59 2.78 -16.00
CA VAL A 8 0.91 2.92 -14.56
C VAL A 8 -0.26 2.48 -13.67
N GLN A 9 -1.50 2.54 -14.16
CA GLN A 9 -2.70 2.21 -13.38
C GLN A 9 -2.87 0.70 -13.16
N VAL A 10 -2.49 -0.14 -14.13
CA VAL A 10 -2.62 -1.59 -14.02
C VAL A 10 -1.73 -2.15 -12.89
N PRO A 11 -0.41 -1.85 -12.83
CA PRO A 11 0.43 -2.24 -11.70
C PRO A 11 -0.13 -1.76 -10.37
N HIS A 12 -0.62 -0.52 -10.30
CA HIS A 12 -1.16 0.02 -9.05
C HIS A 12 -2.43 -0.70 -8.58
N TYR A 13 -3.34 -1.04 -9.49
CA TYR A 13 -4.52 -1.82 -9.16
C TYR A 13 -4.14 -3.21 -8.62
N VAL A 14 -3.16 -3.86 -9.26
CA VAL A 14 -2.64 -5.16 -8.82
C VAL A 14 -2.03 -5.07 -7.41
N ASP A 15 -1.22 -4.04 -7.14
CA ASP A 15 -0.65 -3.79 -5.81
C ASP A 15 -1.76 -3.57 -4.75
N GLN A 16 -2.77 -2.74 -5.06
CA GLN A 16 -3.90 -2.51 -4.16
C GLN A 16 -4.73 -3.77 -3.91
N TYR A 17 -4.90 -4.61 -4.93
CA TYR A 17 -5.58 -5.90 -4.79
C TYR A 17 -4.79 -6.82 -3.86
N GLN A 18 -3.48 -6.95 -4.06
CA GLN A 18 -2.60 -7.76 -3.21
C GLN A 18 -2.63 -7.29 -1.74
N GLN A 19 -2.51 -5.98 -1.51
CA GLN A 19 -2.57 -5.42 -0.15
C GLN A 19 -3.89 -5.75 0.57
N ARG A 20 -5.01 -5.82 -0.16
CA ARG A 20 -6.29 -6.21 0.43
C ARG A 20 -6.36 -7.70 0.74
N ILE A 21 -5.81 -8.56 -0.11
CA ILE A 21 -5.67 -9.98 0.20
C ILE A 21 -4.88 -10.14 1.50
N ASP A 22 -3.74 -9.44 1.61
CA ASP A 22 -2.90 -9.49 2.81
C ASP A 22 -3.65 -9.00 4.06
N ALA A 23 -4.39 -7.89 3.95
CA ALA A 23 -5.18 -7.36 5.05
C ALA A 23 -6.27 -8.34 5.52
N HIS A 24 -7.05 -8.91 4.59
CA HIS A 24 -8.08 -9.91 4.91
C HIS A 24 -7.46 -11.18 5.50
N LEU A 25 -6.30 -11.62 5.01
CA LEU A 25 -5.61 -12.78 5.55
C LEU A 25 -5.17 -12.55 7.01
N ILE A 26 -4.62 -11.37 7.31
CA ILE A 26 -4.25 -10.97 8.67
C ILE A 26 -5.49 -10.90 9.57
N GLU A 27 -6.58 -10.29 9.11
CA GLU A 27 -7.82 -10.17 9.89
C GLU A 27 -8.39 -11.54 10.28
N VAL A 28 -8.55 -12.44 9.31
CA VAL A 28 -9.05 -13.79 9.57
C VAL A 28 -8.08 -14.56 10.49
N GLY A 29 -6.77 -14.39 10.29
CA GLY A 29 -5.75 -14.97 11.16
C GLY A 29 -5.84 -14.49 12.62
N ILE A 30 -6.14 -13.21 12.86
CA ILE A 30 -6.36 -12.67 14.20
C ILE A 30 -7.59 -13.32 14.85
N HIS A 31 -8.68 -13.51 14.11
CA HIS A 31 -9.88 -14.18 14.62
C HIS A 31 -9.63 -15.66 14.96
N LEU A 32 -8.79 -16.36 14.19
CA LEU A 32 -8.43 -17.75 14.46
C LEU A 32 -7.38 -17.93 15.56
N LYS A 33 -6.64 -16.88 15.91
CA LYS A 33 -5.49 -16.98 16.82
C LYS A 33 -5.83 -17.62 18.18
N GLY A 34 -6.98 -17.30 18.74
CA GLY A 34 -7.44 -17.88 20.01
C GLY A 34 -7.68 -19.39 19.90
N PHE A 35 -8.35 -19.81 18.83
CA PHE A 35 -8.63 -21.23 18.56
C PHE A 35 -7.35 -22.00 18.20
N GLN A 36 -6.44 -21.39 17.46
CA GLN A 36 -5.13 -21.99 17.17
C GLN A 36 -4.37 -22.27 18.48
N ALA A 37 -4.36 -21.34 19.44
CA ALA A 37 -3.70 -21.57 20.73
C ALA A 37 -4.32 -22.74 21.52
N ILE A 38 -5.63 -22.94 21.42
CA ILE A 38 -6.32 -24.11 22.01
C ILE A 38 -5.92 -25.39 21.27
N ALA A 39 -5.87 -25.35 19.93
CA ALA A 39 -5.40 -26.47 19.13
C ALA A 39 -3.93 -26.83 19.45
N ASP A 40 -3.06 -25.84 19.61
CA ASP A 40 -1.65 -26.04 20.00
C ASP A 40 -1.54 -26.73 21.36
N GLN A 41 -2.46 -26.45 22.29
CA GLN A 41 -2.46 -27.03 23.63
C GLN A 41 -3.03 -28.45 23.70
N PHE A 42 -4.09 -28.75 22.93
CA PHE A 42 -4.87 -29.98 23.10
C PHE A 42 -4.87 -30.92 21.89
N TYR A 43 -4.41 -30.45 20.73
CA TYR A 43 -4.47 -31.16 19.44
C TYR A 43 -3.18 -31.02 18.62
N ASP A 44 -2.03 -30.80 19.27
CA ASP A 44 -0.72 -30.65 18.61
C ASP A 44 -0.68 -29.56 17.50
N GLY A 45 -1.54 -28.55 17.62
CA GLY A 45 -1.69 -27.46 16.65
C GLY A 45 -2.63 -27.76 15.49
N ASP A 46 -3.28 -28.91 15.48
CA ASP A 46 -4.26 -29.31 14.47
C ASP A 46 -5.62 -28.64 14.73
N LEU A 47 -5.85 -27.53 14.03
CA LEU A 47 -7.10 -26.78 14.10
C LEU A 47 -8.29 -27.59 13.53
N ASP A 48 -8.06 -28.48 12.56
CA ASP A 48 -9.11 -29.33 12.01
C ASP A 48 -9.65 -30.30 13.07
N GLN A 49 -8.75 -30.86 13.90
CA GLN A 49 -9.14 -31.70 15.03
C GLN A 49 -9.94 -30.93 16.08
N LEU A 50 -9.51 -29.71 16.43
CA LEU A 50 -10.27 -28.86 17.35
C LEU A 50 -11.69 -28.60 16.82
N ILE A 51 -11.83 -28.29 15.53
CA ILE A 51 -13.13 -28.02 14.92
C ILE A 51 -13.96 -29.30 14.86
N ALA A 52 -13.38 -30.44 14.48
CA ALA A 52 -14.07 -31.73 14.47
C ALA A 52 -14.57 -32.13 15.85
N TYR A 53 -13.81 -31.82 16.91
CA TYR A 53 -14.27 -31.98 18.29
C TYR A 53 -15.49 -31.11 18.61
N HIS A 54 -15.51 -29.85 18.16
CA HIS A 54 -16.69 -28.99 18.32
C HIS A 54 -17.90 -29.56 17.57
N GLU A 55 -17.73 -30.04 16.33
CA GLU A 55 -18.81 -30.63 15.52
C GLU A 55 -19.44 -31.88 16.15
N GLN A 56 -18.64 -32.67 16.87
CA GLN A 56 -19.06 -33.92 17.51
C GLN A 56 -19.50 -33.72 18.96
N SER A 57 -19.43 -32.50 19.49
CA SER A 57 -19.82 -32.20 20.86
C SER A 57 -21.32 -32.46 21.08
N GLN A 58 -21.67 -32.99 22.25
CA GLN A 58 -23.07 -33.15 22.69
C GLN A 58 -23.68 -31.85 23.21
N ASP A 59 -22.85 -30.81 23.39
CA ASP A 59 -23.31 -29.47 23.73
C ASP A 59 -23.65 -28.70 22.45
N ASP A 60 -24.93 -28.32 22.33
CA ASP A 60 -25.47 -27.63 21.17
C ASP A 60 -24.73 -26.31 20.86
N VAL A 61 -24.16 -25.65 21.86
CA VAL A 61 -23.40 -24.39 21.67
C VAL A 61 -22.09 -24.68 20.94
N PHE A 62 -21.31 -25.66 21.41
CA PHE A 62 -20.05 -26.03 20.76
C PHE A 62 -20.28 -26.58 19.35
N ALA A 63 -21.31 -27.41 19.17
CA ALA A 63 -21.69 -27.91 17.84
C ALA A 63 -22.08 -26.77 16.88
N ALA A 64 -22.79 -25.75 17.36
CA ALA A 64 -23.16 -24.58 16.57
C ALA A 64 -21.96 -23.70 16.20
N GLU A 65 -20.97 -23.57 17.09
CA GLU A 65 -19.74 -22.78 16.84
C GLU A 65 -18.82 -23.41 15.79
N ALA A 66 -18.87 -24.73 15.60
CA ALA A 66 -17.99 -25.41 14.68
C ALA A 66 -18.15 -24.95 13.22
N LYS A 67 -19.39 -24.67 12.79
CA LYS A 67 -19.69 -24.21 11.43
C LYS A 67 -19.02 -22.85 11.10
N PRO A 68 -19.23 -21.77 11.87
CA PRO A 68 -18.54 -20.50 11.61
C PRO A 68 -17.02 -20.61 11.75
N LEU A 69 -16.49 -21.40 12.70
CA LEU A 69 -15.04 -21.66 12.78
C LEU A 69 -14.50 -22.28 11.48
N ARG A 70 -15.17 -23.32 10.98
CA ARG A 70 -14.77 -23.99 9.73
C ARG A 70 -14.79 -23.04 8.54
N GLN A 71 -15.78 -22.17 8.47
CA GLN A 71 -15.84 -21.13 7.44
C GLN A 71 -14.66 -20.15 7.54
N MET A 72 -14.27 -19.73 8.75
CA MET A 72 -13.10 -18.85 8.94
C MET A 72 -11.80 -19.55 8.54
N GLN A 73 -11.61 -20.80 8.93
CA GLN A 73 -10.44 -21.60 8.54
C GLN A 73 -10.34 -21.78 7.01
N GLN A 74 -11.45 -22.13 6.35
CA GLN A 74 -11.50 -22.24 4.90
C GLN A 74 -11.20 -20.91 4.21
N ARG A 75 -11.73 -19.80 4.76
CA ARG A 75 -11.43 -18.45 4.25
C ARG A 75 -9.95 -18.11 4.40
N PHE A 76 -9.34 -18.44 5.54
CA PHE A 76 -7.91 -18.24 5.78
C PHE A 76 -7.07 -19.01 4.75
N GLN A 77 -7.32 -20.31 4.58
CA GLN A 77 -6.60 -21.16 3.62
C GLN A 77 -6.76 -20.65 2.19
N TYR A 78 -7.97 -20.26 1.79
CA TYR A 78 -8.24 -19.68 0.48
C TYR A 78 -7.44 -18.39 0.26
N LEU A 79 -7.47 -17.45 1.22
CA LEU A 79 -6.72 -16.19 1.12
C LEU A 79 -5.21 -16.41 1.10
N GLN A 80 -4.71 -17.39 1.85
CA GLN A 80 -3.30 -17.77 1.84
C GLN A 80 -2.87 -18.30 0.47
N GLN A 81 -3.68 -19.15 -0.16
CA GLN A 81 -3.44 -19.63 -1.53
C GLN A 81 -3.44 -18.47 -2.53
N GLN A 82 -4.38 -17.53 -2.40
CA GLN A 82 -4.43 -16.34 -3.26
C GLN A 82 -3.18 -15.47 -3.09
N GLN A 83 -2.75 -15.23 -1.85
CA GLN A 83 -1.52 -14.49 -1.56
C GLN A 83 -0.31 -15.16 -2.22
N GLN A 84 -0.16 -16.48 -2.06
CA GLN A 84 0.94 -17.25 -2.66
C GLN A 84 0.92 -17.17 -4.20
N ALA A 85 -0.26 -17.28 -4.82
CA ALA A 85 -0.40 -17.17 -6.28
C ALA A 85 -0.01 -15.78 -6.81
N LEU A 86 -0.09 -14.74 -5.98
CA LEU A 86 0.35 -13.37 -6.30
C LEU A 86 1.84 -13.13 -6.06
N GLN A 87 2.59 -14.06 -5.46
CA GLN A 87 4.04 -13.98 -5.28
C GLN A 87 4.79 -14.32 -6.58
N THR A 88 4.49 -13.58 -7.65
CA THR A 88 5.08 -13.73 -8.98
C THR A 88 5.29 -12.36 -9.62
N HIS A 89 5.86 -12.35 -10.82
CA HIS A 89 6.01 -11.13 -11.61
C HIS A 89 4.65 -10.59 -12.06
N LEU A 90 4.59 -9.29 -12.39
CA LEU A 90 3.35 -8.58 -12.73
C LEU A 90 2.47 -9.30 -13.76
N ALA A 91 3.04 -9.87 -14.82
CA ALA A 91 2.25 -10.58 -15.83
C ALA A 91 1.58 -11.85 -15.26
N GLY A 92 2.27 -12.60 -14.39
CA GLY A 92 1.70 -13.73 -13.68
C GLY A 92 0.60 -13.32 -12.71
N GLN A 93 0.77 -12.20 -12.00
CA GLN A 93 -0.26 -11.65 -11.11
C GLN A 93 -1.52 -11.28 -11.89
N ILE A 94 -1.35 -10.57 -13.02
CA ILE A 94 -2.47 -10.19 -13.90
C ILE A 94 -3.19 -11.43 -14.43
N GLN A 95 -2.44 -12.44 -14.90
CA GLN A 95 -3.02 -13.70 -15.38
C GLN A 95 -3.83 -14.40 -14.28
N HIS A 96 -3.30 -14.44 -13.05
CA HIS A 96 -4.00 -15.05 -11.91
C HIS A 96 -5.28 -14.28 -11.55
N ILE A 97 -5.22 -12.95 -11.47
CA ILE A 97 -6.37 -12.10 -11.16
C ILE A 97 -7.47 -12.23 -12.23
N ILE A 98 -7.11 -12.40 -13.51
CA ILE A 98 -8.09 -12.61 -14.58
C ILE A 98 -8.69 -14.03 -14.51
N GLY A 99 -7.88 -15.04 -14.22
CA GLY A 99 -8.31 -16.44 -14.22
C GLY A 99 -9.08 -16.89 -12.97
N HIS A 100 -8.63 -16.48 -11.78
CA HIS A 100 -9.16 -16.92 -10.49
C HIS A 100 -9.33 -15.77 -9.49
N PRO A 101 -10.13 -14.74 -9.83
CA PRO A 101 -10.30 -13.60 -8.93
C PRO A 101 -11.11 -13.96 -7.68
N ASP A 102 -10.69 -13.42 -6.53
CA ASP A 102 -11.60 -13.21 -5.42
C ASP A 102 -12.53 -12.05 -5.78
N ARG A 103 -13.80 -12.37 -6.04
CA ARG A 103 -14.79 -11.40 -6.53
C ARG A 103 -15.16 -10.34 -5.50
N ASP A 104 -15.10 -10.68 -4.22
CA ASP A 104 -15.43 -9.75 -3.15
C ASP A 104 -14.31 -8.73 -2.99
N ILE A 105 -13.06 -9.20 -2.99
CA ILE A 105 -11.88 -8.33 -2.96
C ILE A 105 -11.80 -7.51 -4.24
N LEU A 106 -12.02 -8.07 -5.43
CA LEU A 106 -12.07 -7.28 -6.67
C LEU A 106 -13.08 -6.13 -6.59
N ARG A 107 -14.29 -6.41 -6.10
CA ARG A 107 -15.34 -5.41 -5.95
C ARG A 107 -14.96 -4.36 -4.92
N GLU A 108 -14.34 -4.77 -3.82
CA GLU A 108 -13.86 -3.87 -2.79
C GLU A 108 -12.73 -2.97 -3.31
N THR A 109 -11.74 -3.55 -4.00
CA THR A 109 -10.65 -2.85 -4.68
C THR A 109 -11.21 -1.84 -5.67
N TRP A 110 -12.21 -2.21 -6.46
CA TRP A 110 -12.85 -1.31 -7.41
C TRP A 110 -13.62 -0.18 -6.73
N ARG A 111 -14.43 -0.50 -5.71
CA ARG A 111 -15.28 0.47 -5.00
C ARG A 111 -14.47 1.50 -4.23
N GLN A 112 -13.37 1.07 -3.63
CA GLN A 112 -12.46 1.93 -2.87
C GLN A 112 -11.20 2.26 -3.64
N TYR A 113 -11.21 2.06 -4.97
CA TYR A 113 -10.07 2.39 -5.81
C TYR A 113 -9.78 3.88 -5.69
N LYS A 114 -8.61 4.21 -5.14
CA LYS A 114 -8.10 5.58 -5.14
C LYS A 114 -7.01 5.64 -6.21
N ALA A 115 -7.14 6.56 -7.16
CA ALA A 115 -6.07 6.83 -8.11
C ALA A 115 -4.79 7.23 -7.36
N VAL A 116 -3.64 6.73 -7.81
CA VAL A 116 -2.29 6.98 -7.26
C VAL A 116 -2.05 8.45 -6.94
N VAL A 117 -2.54 9.33 -7.79
CA VAL A 117 -2.48 10.78 -7.60
C VAL A 117 -3.85 11.25 -7.15
N PRO A 118 -4.04 11.64 -5.87
CA PRO A 118 -5.23 12.34 -5.48
C PRO A 118 -5.22 13.68 -6.22
N LEU A 119 -6.00 13.77 -7.30
CA LEU A 119 -6.29 15.03 -7.98
C LEU A 119 -7.32 15.82 -7.17
N THR A 120 -7.12 15.91 -5.85
CA THR A 120 -7.93 16.74 -4.97
C THR A 120 -7.40 18.16 -5.02
N GLY A 121 -8.29 19.15 -4.85
CA GLY A 121 -7.89 20.57 -4.81
C GLY A 121 -6.80 20.83 -3.75
N GLU A 122 -6.84 20.10 -2.64
CA GLU A 122 -5.84 20.16 -1.56
C GLU A 122 -4.46 19.66 -2.01
N ALA A 123 -4.39 18.53 -2.72
CA ALA A 123 -3.12 17.98 -3.20
C ALA A 123 -2.49 18.87 -4.29
N ILE A 124 -3.32 19.47 -5.14
CA ILE A 124 -2.87 20.48 -6.12
C ILE A 124 -2.31 21.70 -5.36
N GLY A 125 -3.04 22.22 -4.37
CA GLY A 125 -2.60 23.35 -3.55
C GLY A 125 -1.27 23.09 -2.83
N ALA A 126 -1.13 21.92 -2.18
CA ALA A 126 0.11 21.52 -1.53
C ALA A 126 1.28 21.37 -2.53
N GLY A 127 1.02 20.77 -3.70
CA GLY A 127 1.99 20.66 -4.79
C GLY A 127 2.47 22.03 -5.28
N PHE A 128 1.55 22.99 -5.43
CA PHE A 128 1.89 24.37 -5.78
C PHE A 128 2.75 25.06 -4.71
N ILE A 129 2.42 24.90 -3.43
CA ILE A 129 3.19 25.49 -2.32
C ILE A 129 4.63 24.94 -2.32
N ILE A 130 4.78 23.62 -2.44
CA ILE A 130 6.09 22.97 -2.46
C ILE A 130 6.89 23.41 -3.70
N ALA A 131 6.28 23.42 -4.87
CA ALA A 131 6.92 23.87 -6.11
C ALA A 131 7.37 25.34 -6.01
N PHE A 132 6.54 26.20 -5.43
CA PHE A 132 6.86 27.61 -5.21
C PHE A 132 8.03 27.78 -4.23
N LEU A 133 8.03 27.05 -3.11
CA LEU A 133 9.13 27.08 -2.14
C LEU A 133 10.45 26.61 -2.77
N LEU A 134 10.42 25.53 -3.55
CA LEU A 134 11.61 25.05 -4.27
C LEU A 134 12.11 26.09 -5.27
N LEU A 135 11.22 26.75 -6.00
CA LEU A 135 11.58 27.82 -6.92
C LEU A 135 12.25 29.00 -6.19
N LEU A 136 11.71 29.41 -5.03
CA LEU A 136 12.33 30.44 -4.20
C LEU A 136 13.71 30.02 -3.66
N ILE A 137 13.88 28.76 -3.26
CA ILE A 137 15.19 28.23 -2.84
C ILE A 137 16.19 28.31 -3.99
N VAL A 138 15.80 27.87 -5.18
CA VAL A 138 16.64 27.93 -6.39
C VAL A 138 17.01 29.38 -6.72
N GLU A 139 16.06 30.31 -6.68
CA GLU A 139 16.34 31.73 -6.90
C GLU A 139 17.29 32.29 -5.84
N CYS A 140 17.10 32.00 -4.55
CA CYS A 140 18.01 32.44 -3.50
C CYS A 140 19.43 31.90 -3.72
N VAL A 141 19.57 30.61 -4.02
CA VAL A 141 20.87 29.97 -4.22
C VAL A 141 21.56 30.48 -5.49
N CYS A 142 20.84 30.71 -6.58
CA CYS A 142 21.44 31.15 -7.84
C CYS A 142 21.61 32.67 -7.96
N PHE A 143 20.73 33.48 -7.36
CA PHE A 143 20.68 34.93 -7.58
C PHE A 143 21.51 35.71 -6.55
N VAL A 144 21.59 35.26 -5.29
CA VAL A 144 22.42 35.89 -4.24
C VAL A 144 23.93 35.89 -4.57
N PRO A 145 24.56 34.77 -5.00
CA PRO A 145 25.98 34.80 -5.35
C PRO A 145 26.24 35.63 -6.62
N ARG A 146 25.33 35.60 -7.61
CA ARG A 146 25.43 36.44 -8.82
C ARG A 146 25.37 37.94 -8.48
N ARG A 147 24.49 38.36 -7.58
CA ARG A 147 24.42 39.75 -7.10
C ARG A 147 25.66 40.15 -6.29
N ARG A 148 26.17 39.27 -5.43
CA ARG A 148 27.40 39.55 -4.64
C ARG A 148 28.63 39.65 -5.53
N LEU A 149 28.77 38.81 -6.55
CA LEU A 149 29.87 38.87 -7.53
C LEU A 149 29.81 40.13 -8.39
N ARG A 150 28.62 40.55 -8.84
CA ARG A 150 28.42 41.78 -9.62
C ARG A 150 28.72 43.04 -8.79
N ARG A 151 28.25 43.11 -7.54
CA ARG A 151 28.52 44.23 -6.63
C ARG A 151 29.99 44.32 -6.19
N ASN A 152 30.70 43.20 -6.07
CA ASN A 152 32.14 43.20 -5.80
C ASN A 152 32.99 43.62 -7.01
N ARG A 153 32.51 43.41 -8.25
CA ARG A 153 33.19 43.92 -9.45
C ARG A 153 33.10 45.45 -9.56
N GLU A 154 31.93 46.03 -9.31
CA GLU A 154 31.73 47.48 -9.34
C GLU A 154 32.57 48.21 -8.27
N LYS A 155 32.69 47.65 -7.06
CA LYS A 155 33.53 48.23 -6.00
C LYS A 155 35.04 48.20 -6.30
N ARG A 156 35.53 47.19 -7.03
CA ARG A 156 36.96 47.11 -7.39
C ARG A 156 37.38 48.13 -8.44
N LEU A 157 36.47 48.55 -9.32
CA LEU A 157 36.74 49.57 -10.33
C LEU A 157 36.89 50.96 -9.69
N PHE A 158 35.98 51.34 -8.80
CA PHE A 158 36.07 52.61 -8.07
C PHE A 158 37.31 52.75 -7.17
N GLN A 159 37.82 51.65 -6.61
CA GLN A 159 39.03 51.68 -5.77
C GLN A 159 40.34 51.66 -6.59
N SER A 160 40.27 51.32 -7.88
CA SER A 160 41.38 51.46 -8.82
C SER A 160 41.54 52.92 -9.27
N ASP A 161 40.43 53.62 -9.50
CA ASP A 161 40.44 55.03 -9.95
C ASP A 161 40.88 56.00 -8.86
N SER A 162 40.59 55.72 -7.57
CA SER A 162 41.03 56.56 -6.44
C SER A 162 42.53 56.39 -6.07
N LYS A 163 43.25 55.45 -6.70
CA LYS A 163 44.70 55.27 -6.50
C LYS A 163 45.55 55.94 -7.58
N LEU A 164 44.91 56.54 -8.60
CA LEU A 164 45.55 57.21 -9.72
C LEU A 164 45.40 58.75 -9.66
N LEU A 165 44.83 59.27 -8.57
CA LEU A 165 44.83 60.70 -8.18
C LEU A 165 45.64 60.84 -6.89
#